data_AF-A0A1B2DIT3-F1
#
_entry.id   AF-A0A1B2DIT3-F1
#
_cell.length_a   1.000
_cell.length_b   1.000
_cell.length_c   1.000
_cell.angle_alpha   90.00
_cell.angle_beta   90.00
_cell.angle_gamma   90.00
#
_symmetry.space_group_name_H-M   'P 1'
#
loop_
_entity.id
_entity.type
_entity.pdbx_description
1 polymer ?
#
loop_
_entity_poly.entity_id
_entity_poly.type
_entity_poly.pdbx_seq_one_letter_code
_entity_poly.pdbx_strand_id
1 'polypeptide(L)'
;MGNAGLTYKLMTDHGEFKKEEINMSVITDIIYGFEPDYEDFIVLEPSLPLDNSIYLQAATEGKGMIGFVVEIRFVYADDSFKHYDYKTTDKGEIVRMFLEYWGAQKLPDHSQWNDITSTFT
;
A
#
# COMPACT_ATOMS: atom_id res chain seq x y z
N MET A 1 5.24 -23.73 -17.23
CA MET A 1 6.13 -23.16 -16.20
C MET A 1 5.22 -22.32 -15.31
N GLY A 2 4.92 -22.80 -14.10
CA GLY A 2 3.92 -22.16 -13.25
C GLY A 2 4.46 -20.84 -12.71
N ASN A 3 3.79 -19.72 -12.99
CA ASN A 3 3.98 -18.51 -12.19
C ASN A 3 3.54 -18.88 -10.77
N ALA A 4 4.49 -19.22 -9.91
CA ALA A 4 4.27 -19.18 -8.48
C ALA A 4 3.89 -17.73 -8.17
N GLY A 5 2.68 -17.50 -7.65
CA GLY A 5 2.19 -16.15 -7.36
C GLY A 5 3.15 -15.38 -6.45
N LEU A 6 3.10 -14.05 -6.54
CA LEU A 6 3.87 -13.16 -5.67
C LEU A 6 3.62 -13.51 -4.19
N THR A 7 4.68 -13.48 -3.40
CA THR A 7 4.55 -13.43 -1.94
C THR A 7 4.72 -11.99 -1.48
N TYR A 8 4.24 -11.67 -0.28
CA TYR A 8 4.26 -10.31 0.23
C TYR A 8 4.90 -10.26 1.60
N LYS A 9 5.56 -9.14 1.89
CA LYS A 9 5.89 -8.68 3.24
C LYS A 9 4.87 -7.60 3.62
N LEU A 10 4.38 -7.67 4.85
CA LEU A 10 3.46 -6.70 5.41
C LEU A 10 4.12 -6.03 6.61
N MET A 11 4.25 -4.71 6.57
CA MET A 11 4.80 -3.90 7.65
C MET A 11 3.72 -2.96 8.18
N THR A 12 3.72 -2.77 9.49
CA THR A 12 2.85 -1.84 10.22
C THR A 12 3.68 -1.07 11.23
N ASP A 13 3.10 -0.05 11.85
CA ASP A 13 3.68 0.66 12.97
C ASP A 13 3.93 -0.24 14.21
N HIS A 14 3.22 -1.37 14.30
CA HIS A 14 3.37 -2.38 15.36
C HIS A 14 4.36 -3.51 15.02
N GLY A 15 4.92 -3.55 13.80
CA GLY A 15 5.90 -4.55 13.39
C GLY A 15 5.62 -5.19 12.03
N GLU A 16 6.34 -6.29 11.76
CA GLU A 16 6.31 -7.01 10.49
C GLU A 16 5.56 -8.34 10.61
N PHE A 17 4.74 -8.66 9.62
CA PHE A 17 4.06 -9.95 9.49
C PHE A 17 4.79 -10.83 8.46
N LYS A 18 4.90 -12.12 8.78
CA LYS A 18 5.42 -13.14 7.86
C LYS A 18 4.38 -13.46 6.79
N LYS A 19 4.84 -13.95 5.63
CA LYS A 19 3.98 -14.26 4.48
C LYS A 19 2.79 -15.18 4.83
N GLU A 20 2.97 -16.12 5.77
CA GLU A 20 1.94 -17.08 6.18
C GLU A 20 0.87 -16.47 7.09
N GLU A 21 1.17 -15.32 7.71
CA GLU A 21 0.27 -14.60 8.61
C GLU A 21 -0.62 -13.63 7.83
N ILE A 22 -0.18 -13.18 6.65
CA ILE A 22 -0.94 -12.26 5.80
C ILE A 22 -2.16 -12.96 5.21
N ASN A 23 -3.33 -12.44 5.53
CA ASN A 23 -4.60 -12.88 4.97
C ASN A 23 -5.58 -11.69 4.92
N MET A 24 -6.75 -11.91 4.30
CA MET A 24 -7.78 -10.89 4.15
C MET A 24 -8.21 -10.25 5.47
N SER A 25 -8.37 -11.03 6.55
CA SER A 25 -8.77 -10.50 7.86
C SER A 25 -7.69 -9.57 8.39
N VAL A 26 -6.43 -10.00 8.40
CA VAL A 26 -5.30 -9.21 8.92
C VAL A 26 -5.20 -7.84 8.23
N ILE A 27 -5.24 -7.82 6.89
CA ILE A 27 -5.20 -6.57 6.12
C ILE A 27 -6.38 -5.67 6.48
N THR A 28 -7.58 -6.26 6.55
CA THR A 28 -8.83 -5.54 6.86
C THR A 28 -8.80 -4.96 8.27
N ASP A 29 -8.39 -5.76 9.25
CA ASP A 29 -8.35 -5.41 10.67
C ASP A 29 -7.35 -4.28 10.93
N ILE A 30 -6.17 -4.30 10.28
CA ILE A 30 -5.18 -3.21 10.37
C ILE A 30 -5.77 -1.90 9.86
N ILE A 31 -6.31 -1.89 8.63
CA ILE A 31 -6.83 -0.65 8.01
C ILE A 31 -8.03 -0.10 8.78
N TYR A 32 -8.95 -0.96 9.23
CA TYR A 32 -10.06 -0.53 10.08
C TYR A 32 -9.61 -0.08 11.47
N GLY A 33 -8.46 -0.58 11.94
CA GLY A 33 -7.81 -0.16 13.18
C GLY A 33 -7.20 1.24 13.14
N PHE A 34 -6.96 1.85 11.97
CA PHE A 34 -6.34 3.18 11.89
C PHE A 34 -7.09 4.24 12.71
N GLU A 35 -6.40 4.89 13.62
CA GLU A 35 -6.92 5.94 14.49
C GLU A 35 -6.32 7.31 14.10
N PRO A 36 -7.14 8.34 13.78
CA PRO A 36 -6.64 9.65 13.33
C PRO A 36 -5.68 10.39 14.28
N ASP A 37 -5.66 10.01 15.56
CA ASP A 37 -4.78 10.59 16.57
C ASP A 37 -3.41 9.91 16.65
N TYR A 38 -3.24 8.79 15.93
CA TYR A 38 -2.02 7.99 15.87
C TYR A 38 -1.44 7.98 14.45
N GLU A 39 -0.12 7.75 14.38
CA GLU A 39 0.62 7.64 13.12
C GLU A 39 0.59 6.19 12.63
N ASP A 40 -0.61 5.67 12.37
CA ASP A 40 -0.79 4.30 11.94
C ASP A 40 -0.48 4.17 10.44
N PHE A 41 0.18 3.07 10.08
CA PHE A 41 0.47 2.76 8.69
C PHE A 41 0.45 1.27 8.40
N ILE A 42 0.31 0.97 7.10
CA ILE A 42 0.38 -0.38 6.55
C ILE A 42 1.13 -0.31 5.21
N VAL A 43 2.11 -1.18 5.02
CA VAL A 43 2.89 -1.30 3.78
C VAL A 43 2.85 -2.75 3.30
N LEU A 44 2.43 -2.96 2.05
CA LEU A 44 2.56 -4.23 1.36
C LEU A 44 3.64 -4.15 0.29
N GLU A 45 4.68 -4.95 0.48
CA GLU A 45 5.81 -5.08 -0.44
C GLU A 45 5.76 -6.47 -1.11
N PRO A 46 5.56 -6.56 -2.43
CA PRO A 46 5.63 -7.83 -3.13
C PRO A 46 7.08 -8.32 -3.26
N SER A 47 7.28 -9.64 -3.30
CA SER A 47 8.62 -10.25 -3.40
C SER A 47 9.35 -9.94 -4.70
N LEU A 48 8.62 -9.50 -5.72
CA LEU A 48 9.11 -8.94 -6.98
C LEU A 48 8.18 -7.78 -7.37
N PRO A 49 8.65 -6.76 -8.09
CA PRO A 49 7.80 -5.64 -8.49
C PRO A 49 6.56 -6.12 -9.25
N LEU A 50 5.38 -5.68 -8.83
CA LEU A 50 4.12 -5.94 -9.50
C LEU A 50 3.90 -4.83 -10.54
N ASP A 51 4.11 -5.12 -11.83
CA ASP A 51 4.05 -4.11 -12.90
C ASP A 51 4.89 -2.85 -12.55
N ASN A 52 6.13 -3.08 -12.10
CA ASN A 52 7.09 -2.09 -11.58
C ASN A 52 6.76 -1.49 -10.21
N SER A 53 5.58 -1.74 -9.64
CA SER A 53 5.23 -1.31 -8.28
C SER A 53 6.02 -2.09 -7.24
N ILE A 54 6.74 -1.37 -6.37
CA ILE A 54 7.56 -1.95 -5.31
C ILE A 54 6.87 -1.96 -3.95
N TYR A 55 5.82 -1.16 -3.74
CA TYR A 55 4.95 -1.26 -2.57
C TYR A 55 3.62 -0.52 -2.79
N LEU A 56 2.62 -0.91 -2.00
CA LEU A 56 1.43 -0.11 -1.73
C LEU A 56 1.40 0.21 -0.23
N GLN A 57 1.24 1.48 0.11
CA GLN A 57 1.19 1.96 1.49
C GLN A 57 -0.14 2.68 1.75
N ALA A 58 -0.66 2.58 2.96
CA ALA A 58 -1.65 3.52 3.48
C ALA A 58 -1.24 3.98 4.88
N ALA A 59 -1.54 5.23 5.19
CA ALA A 59 -1.27 5.82 6.50
C ALA A 59 -2.35 6.85 6.87
N THR A 60 -2.43 7.20 8.14
CA THR A 60 -3.18 8.39 8.57
C THR A 60 -2.52 9.66 8.02
N GLU A 61 -3.30 10.70 7.70
CA GLU A 61 -2.76 11.97 7.18
C GLU A 61 -1.96 12.79 8.23
N GLY A 62 -1.80 12.26 9.44
CA GLY A 62 -1.13 12.91 10.56
C GLY A 62 -2.10 13.38 11.64
N LYS A 63 -1.54 13.67 12.82
CA LYS A 63 -2.30 13.93 14.04
C LYS A 63 -3.33 15.05 13.88
N GLY A 64 -4.60 14.69 14.08
CA GLY A 64 -5.73 15.63 14.05
C GLY A 64 -6.26 15.96 12.64
N MET A 65 -5.73 15.31 11.60
CA MET A 65 -6.28 15.37 10.24
C MET A 65 -7.31 14.25 10.05
N ILE A 66 -8.44 14.58 9.42
CA ILE A 66 -9.48 13.60 9.12
C ILE A 66 -9.23 13.08 7.71
N GLY A 67 -8.43 12.02 7.58
CA GLY A 67 -8.12 11.43 6.29
C GLY A 67 -7.04 10.37 6.35
N PHE A 68 -6.93 9.64 5.26
CA PHE A 68 -5.89 8.67 4.99
C PHE A 68 -5.21 9.02 3.67
N VAL A 69 -3.91 8.74 3.60
CA VAL A 69 -3.14 8.79 2.38
C VAL A 69 -2.80 7.37 1.96
N VAL A 70 -2.98 7.07 0.68
CA VAL A 70 -2.53 5.84 0.03
C VAL A 70 -1.41 6.22 -0.93
N GLU A 71 -0.29 5.53 -0.87
CA GLU A 71 0.88 5.78 -1.69
C GLU A 71 1.28 4.54 -2.48
N ILE A 72 1.72 4.72 -3.71
CA ILE A 72 2.24 3.64 -4.56
C ILE A 72 3.49 4.10 -5.31
N ARG A 73 4.55 3.29 -5.24
CA ARG A 73 5.84 3.61 -5.87
C ARG A 73 6.22 2.61 -6.93
N PHE A 74 6.63 3.13 -8.08
CA PHE A 74 7.11 2.38 -9.23
C PHE A 74 8.61 2.61 -9.43
N VAL A 75 9.36 1.56 -9.75
CA VAL A 75 10.79 1.64 -10.13
C VAL A 75 10.98 1.00 -11.49
N TYR A 76 11.67 1.71 -12.39
CA TYR A 76 11.89 1.29 -13.77
C TYR A 76 13.33 0.79 -13.99
N ALA A 77 13.58 0.18 -15.15
CA ALA A 77 14.86 -0.46 -15.47
C ALA A 77 16.05 0.51 -15.60
N ASP A 78 15.79 1.81 -15.75
CA ASP A 78 16.79 2.88 -15.81
C ASP A 78 17.02 3.56 -14.44
N ASP A 79 16.58 2.91 -13.36
CA ASP A 79 16.59 3.40 -11.98
C ASP A 79 15.74 4.67 -11.74
N SER A 80 14.99 5.13 -12.75
CA SER A 80 13.98 6.15 -12.54
C SER A 80 12.82 5.59 -11.72
N PHE A 81 12.09 6.48 -11.04
CA PHE A 81 10.92 6.08 -10.26
C PHE A 81 9.77 7.06 -10.43
N LYS A 82 8.56 6.57 -10.14
CA LYS A 82 7.36 7.39 -9.97
C LYS A 82 6.75 7.10 -8.62
N HIS A 83 6.30 8.14 -7.93
CA HIS A 83 5.62 8.03 -6.66
C HIS A 83 4.31 8.79 -6.73
N TYR A 84 3.21 8.13 -6.39
CA TYR A 84 1.88 8.71 -6.41
C TYR A 84 1.21 8.62 -5.05
N ASP A 85 0.43 9.64 -4.71
CA ASP A 85 -0.50 9.58 -3.57
C ASP A 85 -1.98 9.74 -3.99
N TYR A 86 -2.84 9.22 -3.13
CA TYR A 86 -4.28 9.38 -3.18
C TYR A 86 -4.82 9.57 -1.78
N LYS A 87 -5.70 10.56 -1.61
CA LYS A 87 -6.28 10.91 -0.30
C LYS A 87 -7.74 10.51 -0.27
N THR A 88 -8.14 9.81 0.79
CA THR A 88 -9.52 9.38 1.00
C THR A 88 -9.88 9.32 2.47
N THR A 89 -11.17 9.36 2.77
CA THR A 89 -11.72 9.05 4.10
C THR A 89 -12.41 7.67 4.12
N ASP A 90 -12.50 6.98 2.98
CA ASP A 90 -13.15 5.67 2.85
C ASP A 90 -12.16 4.53 3.14
N LYS A 91 -12.15 4.03 4.37
CA LYS A 91 -11.36 2.83 4.73
C LYS A 91 -11.74 1.61 3.90
N GLY A 92 -12.99 1.47 3.50
CA GLY A 92 -13.45 0.36 2.65
C GLY A 92 -12.82 0.40 1.26
N GLU A 93 -12.57 1.60 0.72
CA GLU A 93 -11.80 1.79 -0.51
C GLU A 93 -10.35 1.34 -0.36
N ILE A 94 -9.68 1.75 0.72
CA ILE A 94 -8.30 1.35 1.01
C ILE A 94 -8.20 -0.17 1.15
N VAL A 95 -9.13 -0.79 1.88
CA VAL A 95 -9.19 -2.26 2.01
C VAL A 95 -9.33 -2.92 0.64
N ARG A 96 -10.22 -2.43 -0.24
CA ARG A 96 -10.36 -2.98 -1.60
C ARG A 96 -9.05 -2.88 -2.38
N MET A 97 -8.36 -1.74 -2.34
CA MET A 97 -7.06 -1.56 -3.01
C MET A 97 -6.02 -2.57 -2.51
N PHE A 98 -5.91 -2.74 -1.19
CA PHE A 98 -4.96 -3.67 -0.59
C PHE A 98 -5.27 -5.14 -0.89
N LEU A 99 -6.55 -5.53 -0.84
CA LEU A 99 -6.97 -6.89 -1.15
C LEU A 99 -6.81 -7.24 -2.64
N GLU A 100 -7.06 -6.30 -3.55
CA GLU A 100 -6.75 -6.47 -4.98
C GLU A 100 -5.24 -6.57 -5.21
N TYR A 101 -4.44 -5.71 -4.57
CA TYR A 101 -2.99 -5.70 -4.69
C TYR A 101 -2.35 -6.99 -4.19
N TRP A 102 -2.80 -7.51 -3.04
CA TRP A 102 -2.30 -8.76 -2.45
C TRP A 102 -2.87 -10.01 -3.11
N GLY A 103 -4.20 -10.10 -3.21
CA GLY A 103 -4.90 -11.34 -3.55
C GLY A 103 -5.08 -11.55 -5.06
N ALA A 104 -5.40 -10.48 -5.79
CA ALA A 104 -5.57 -10.52 -7.24
C ALA A 104 -4.30 -10.14 -8.01
N GLN A 105 -3.25 -9.67 -7.32
CA GLN A 105 -2.02 -9.13 -7.90
C GLN A 105 -2.35 -8.06 -8.95
N LYS A 106 -3.22 -7.12 -8.56
CA LYS A 106 -3.71 -6.06 -9.44
C LYS A 106 -3.41 -4.70 -8.83
N LEU A 107 -2.89 -3.79 -9.65
CA LEU A 107 -2.65 -2.41 -9.24
C LEU A 107 -3.97 -1.63 -9.07
N PRO A 108 -4.07 -0.70 -8.12
CA PRO A 108 -5.12 0.30 -8.12
C PRO A 108 -5.03 1.18 -9.37
N ASP A 109 -6.18 1.66 -9.84
CA ASP A 109 -6.21 2.69 -10.89
C ASP A 109 -5.64 3.99 -10.30
N HIS A 110 -4.44 4.34 -10.75
CA HIS A 110 -3.69 5.51 -10.29
C HIS A 110 -3.70 6.65 -11.32
N SER A 111 -4.56 6.57 -12.35
CA SER A 111 -4.64 7.58 -13.42
C SER A 111 -5.05 8.97 -12.93
N GLN A 112 -5.69 9.06 -11.75
CA GLN A 112 -6.12 10.30 -11.11
C GLN A 112 -5.36 10.60 -9.79
N TRP A 113 -4.31 9.84 -9.48
CA TRP A 113 -3.51 10.06 -8.28
C TRP A 113 -2.54 11.22 -8.48
N ASN A 114 -2.14 11.89 -7.40
CA ASN A 114 -1.19 13.00 -7.50
C ASN A 114 0.22 12.45 -7.68
N ASP A 115 0.95 12.91 -8.71
CA ASP A 115 2.37 12.59 -8.86
C ASP A 115 3.19 13.42 -7.87
N ILE A 116 3.75 12.76 -6.87
CA ILE A 116 4.58 13.35 -5.81
C ILE A 116 6.06 13.00 -5.98
N THR A 117 6.47 12.51 -7.16
CA THR A 117 7.85 12.05 -7.44
C THR A 117 8.90 13.11 -7.07
N SER A 118 8.64 14.38 -7.36
CA SER A 118 9.58 15.49 -7.08
C SER A 118 9.77 15.80 -5.60
N THR A 119 8.94 15.28 -4.71
CA THR A 119 9.09 15.46 -3.25
C THR A 119 10.20 14.56 -2.68
N PHE A 120 10.64 13.55 -3.43
CA PHE A 120 11.59 12.52 -3.01
C PHE A 120 12.90 12.53 -3.82
N THR A 121 13.26 13.68 -4.41
CA THR A 121 14.49 13.90 -5.18
C THR A 121 15.58 14.61 -4.38
#